data_AF-A0A7S0MEK6-F1
#
_entry.id   AF-A0A7S0MEK6-F1
#
_cell.length_a   1.000
_cell.length_b   1.000
_cell.length_c   1.000
_cell.angle_alpha   90.00
_cell.angle_beta   90.00
_cell.angle_gamma   90.00
#
_symmetry.space_group_name_H-M   'P 1'
#
loop_
_entity.id
_entity.type
_entity.pdbx_description
1 polymer ?
#
loop_
_entity_poly.entity_id
_entity_poly.type
_entity_poly.pdbx_seq_one_letter_code
_entity_poly.pdbx_strand_id
1 'polypeptide(L)'
;HIDSVSAVALDVLCGVVRDTVRACLAAMRRTAPRGARVLSVLNGGESQRVNCLLGEGVAVLREKLLDFARAMPWYGELLPASFVSVREAVERLVEGGKQHMLIGEWVQLCTECQMNGPMLAVGTQYLHETGIVRFFGDVSTLAAGGSGDTVVYLSAEFMVSVMKGLVRHDRQGPPGFF
;
A
#
# COMPACT_ATOMS: atom_id res chain seq x y z
N HIS A 1 -5.68 -0.58 28.78
CA HIS A 1 -5.99 -0.19 27.39
C HIS A 1 -4.72 0.44 26.80
N ILE A 2 -4.46 0.36 25.50
CA ILE A 2 -3.32 1.11 24.89
C ILE A 2 -3.41 2.62 25.22
N ASP A 3 -4.63 3.10 25.50
CA ASP A 3 -4.92 4.49 25.83
C ASP A 3 -4.71 4.88 27.31
N SER A 4 -4.06 4.03 28.11
CA SER A 4 -3.90 4.24 29.56
C SER A 4 -2.47 4.57 30.01
N VAL A 5 -1.53 4.74 29.08
CA VAL A 5 -0.12 4.99 29.39
C VAL A 5 0.08 6.46 29.77
N SER A 6 0.75 6.73 30.89
CA SER A 6 1.05 8.10 31.30
C SER A 6 2.01 8.78 30.32
N ALA A 7 1.95 10.12 30.24
CA ALA A 7 2.85 10.91 29.40
C ALA A 7 4.33 10.54 29.63
N VAL A 8 4.73 10.44 30.90
CA VAL A 8 6.11 10.12 31.31
C VAL A 8 6.53 8.72 30.86
N ALA A 9 5.67 7.71 31.03
CA ALA A 9 5.97 6.36 30.59
C ALA A 9 6.08 6.27 29.07
N LEU A 10 5.26 7.03 28.34
CA LEU A 10 5.33 7.09 26.88
C LEU A 10 6.61 7.78 26.40
N ASP A 11 7.06 8.84 27.05
CA ASP A 11 8.31 9.53 26.70
C ASP A 11 9.53 8.62 26.87
N VAL A 12 9.54 7.80 27.94
CA VAL A 12 10.57 6.76 28.13
C VAL A 12 10.56 5.75 26.99
N LEU A 13 9.39 5.24 26.61
CA LEU A 13 9.27 4.29 25.48
C LEU A 13 9.72 4.92 24.16
N CYS A 14 9.38 6.19 23.92
CA CYS A 14 9.84 6.93 22.75
C CYS A 14 11.38 7.03 22.72
N GLY A 15 12.01 7.27 23.88
CA GLY A 15 13.47 7.26 24.02
C GLY A 15 14.09 5.91 23.68
N VAL A 16 13.53 4.80 24.20
CA VAL A 16 14.01 3.45 23.91
C VAL A 16 13.93 3.12 22.42
N VAL A 17 12.82 3.45 21.75
CA VAL A 17 12.65 3.23 20.32
C VAL A 17 13.73 3.97 19.52
N ARG A 18 13.90 5.26 19.81
CA ARG A 18 14.91 6.10 19.15
C ARG A 18 16.31 5.53 19.31
N ASP A 19 16.70 5.19 20.54
CA ASP A 19 18.06 4.73 20.84
C ASP A 19 18.31 3.36 20.19
N THR A 20 17.29 2.49 20.16
CA THR A 20 17.33 1.20 19.45
C THR A 20 17.52 1.41 17.95
N VAL A 21 16.72 2.28 17.32
CA VAL A 21 16.85 2.60 15.89
C VAL A 21 18.24 3.12 15.58
N ARG A 22 18.77 4.06 16.38
CA ARG A 22 20.11 4.61 16.20
C ARG A 22 21.19 3.53 16.31
N ALA A 23 21.10 2.65 17.31
CA ALA A 23 22.02 1.54 17.48
C ALA A 23 21.98 0.56 16.29
N CYS A 24 20.79 0.20 15.81
CA CYS A 24 20.60 -0.65 14.64
C CYS A 24 21.19 -0.01 13.38
N LEU A 25 20.88 1.26 13.10
CA LEU A 25 21.43 1.97 11.94
C LEU A 25 22.96 2.09 12.00
N ALA A 26 23.52 2.34 13.18
CA ALA A 26 24.97 2.36 13.37
C ALA A 26 25.60 0.98 13.14
N ALA A 27 24.97 -0.09 13.62
CA ALA A 27 25.42 -1.46 13.37
C ALA A 27 25.40 -1.78 11.87
N MET A 28 24.30 -1.48 11.17
CA MET A 28 24.18 -1.69 9.73
C MET A 28 25.23 -0.92 8.94
N ARG A 29 25.51 0.33 9.30
CA ARG A 29 26.58 1.12 8.63
C ARG A 29 27.97 0.49 8.79
N ARG A 30 28.22 -0.21 9.90
CA ARG A 30 29.50 -0.90 10.14
C ARG A 30 29.62 -2.23 9.41
N THR A 31 28.51 -2.95 9.26
CA THR A 31 28.51 -4.32 8.71
C THR A 31 28.03 -4.40 7.27
N ALA A 32 27.46 -3.32 6.73
CA ALA A 32 26.97 -3.28 5.36
C ALA A 32 28.12 -3.50 4.36
N PRO A 33 28.00 -4.45 3.42
CA PRO A 33 28.90 -4.57 2.29
C PRO A 33 29.04 -3.25 1.55
N ARG A 34 30.20 -2.99 0.93
CA ARG A 34 30.40 -1.77 0.11
C ARG A 34 29.29 -1.67 -0.95
N GLY A 35 28.54 -0.57 -0.92
CA GLY A 35 27.44 -0.30 -1.85
C GLY A 35 26.05 -0.75 -1.37
N ALA A 36 25.95 -1.51 -0.27
CA ALA A 36 24.65 -1.86 0.28
C ALA A 36 23.99 -0.64 0.94
N ARG A 37 22.74 -0.34 0.57
CA ARG A 37 21.95 0.72 1.20
C ARG A 37 21.52 0.28 2.59
N VAL A 38 21.83 1.12 3.58
CA VAL A 38 21.29 0.99 4.94
C VAL A 38 19.80 1.37 4.90
N LEU A 39 19.01 0.75 5.79
CA LEU A 39 17.60 1.10 5.95
C LEU A 39 17.45 2.61 6.21
N SER A 40 16.49 3.22 5.51
CA SER A 40 16.01 4.55 5.84
C SER A 40 14.89 4.41 6.85
N VAL A 41 15.09 4.92 8.06
CA VAL A 41 14.07 4.92 9.11
C VAL A 41 13.47 6.31 9.21
N LEU A 42 12.15 6.37 9.17
CA LEU A 42 11.40 7.63 9.20
C LEU A 42 11.72 8.41 10.48
N ASN A 43 11.98 9.71 10.31
CA ASN A 43 12.28 10.65 11.38
C ASN A 43 13.40 10.15 12.34
N GLY A 44 14.32 9.30 11.87
CA GLY A 44 15.40 8.75 12.69
C GLY A 44 14.94 7.91 13.89
N GLY A 45 13.71 7.38 13.87
CA GLY A 45 13.14 6.64 14.99
C GLY A 45 12.52 7.51 16.09
N GLU A 46 12.41 8.82 15.87
CA GLU A 46 11.70 9.72 16.79
C GLU A 46 10.19 9.46 16.72
N SER A 47 9.63 9.01 17.84
CA SER A 47 8.21 8.77 18.03
C SER A 47 7.46 10.04 18.44
N GLN A 48 6.17 10.11 18.13
CA GLN A 48 5.30 11.23 18.49
C GLN A 48 4.11 10.72 19.29
N ARG A 49 3.82 11.38 20.42
CA ARG A 49 2.58 11.15 21.16
C ARG A 49 1.38 11.73 20.40
N VAL A 50 0.32 10.93 20.28
CA VAL A 50 -0.97 11.34 19.74
C VAL A 50 -2.07 10.85 20.66
N ASN A 51 -3.00 11.73 21.02
CA ASN A 51 -4.22 11.38 21.74
C ASN A 51 -5.42 11.58 20.82
N CYS A 52 -5.99 10.47 20.33
CA CYS A 52 -7.11 10.54 19.39
C CYS A 52 -8.43 10.97 20.04
N LEU A 53 -8.58 10.85 21.36
CA LEU A 53 -9.79 11.26 22.08
C LEU A 53 -9.85 12.78 22.26
N LEU A 54 -8.71 13.39 22.58
CA LEU A 54 -8.60 14.84 22.81
C LEU A 54 -8.09 15.60 21.57
N GLY A 55 -7.66 14.88 20.54
CA GLY A 55 -7.04 15.45 19.34
C GLY A 55 -5.61 15.98 19.54
N GLU A 56 -5.00 15.78 20.71
CA GLU A 56 -3.64 16.25 20.99
C GLU A 56 -2.62 15.56 20.07
N GLY A 57 -1.68 16.34 19.52
CA GLY A 57 -0.62 15.83 18.65
C GLY A 57 -1.07 15.50 17.22
N VAL A 58 -2.37 15.54 16.90
CA VAL A 58 -2.89 15.25 15.55
C VAL A 58 -2.41 16.27 14.51
N ALA A 59 -2.39 17.56 14.86
CA ALA A 59 -1.89 18.61 13.96
C ALA A 59 -0.40 18.41 13.64
N VAL A 60 0.41 18.13 14.66
CA VAL A 60 1.85 17.84 14.51
C VAL A 60 2.08 16.57 13.70
N LEU A 61 1.28 15.52 13.94
CA LEU A 61 1.34 14.30 13.13
C LEU A 61 1.03 14.61 11.66
N ARG A 62 0.02 15.44 11.38
CA ARG A 62 -0.34 15.84 10.01
C ARG A 62 0.82 16.55 9.32
N GLU A 63 1.46 17.51 9.97
CA GLU A 63 2.63 18.21 9.43
C GLU A 63 3.78 17.24 9.13
N LYS A 64 4.10 16.35 10.07
CA LYS A 64 5.15 15.33 9.87
C LYS A 64 4.84 14.39 8.72
N LEU A 65 3.57 14.01 8.53
CA LEU A 65 3.17 13.18 7.39
C LEU A 65 3.31 13.92 6.06
N LEU A 66 3.04 15.23 6.01
CA LEU A 66 3.24 16.05 4.82
C LEU A 66 4.72 16.21 4.49
N ASP A 67 5.56 16.50 5.49
CA ASP A 67 7.00 16.61 5.31
C ASP A 67 7.61 15.28 4.88
N PHE A 68 7.12 14.18 5.46
CA PHE A 68 7.49 12.84 5.03
C PHE A 68 7.12 12.59 3.57
N ALA A 69 5.86 12.85 3.19
CA ALA A 69 5.40 12.66 1.82
C ALA A 69 6.27 13.46 0.85
N ARG A 70 6.60 14.71 1.18
CA ARG A 70 7.48 15.60 0.39
C ARG A 70 8.93 15.12 0.30
N ALA A 71 9.41 14.41 1.31
CA ALA A 71 10.77 13.88 1.35
C ALA A 71 10.92 12.56 0.57
N MET A 72 9.82 11.94 0.11
CA MET A 72 9.90 10.72 -0.68
C MET A 72 10.53 10.98 -2.05
N PRO A 73 11.41 10.09 -2.55
CA PRO A 73 12.09 10.29 -3.83
C PRO A 73 11.15 10.50 -5.03
N TRP A 74 9.95 9.93 -4.97
CA TRP A 74 8.93 9.98 -6.00
C TRP A 74 7.89 11.10 -5.76
N TYR A 75 8.08 11.96 -4.76
CA TYR A 75 7.15 13.07 -4.54
C TYR A 75 7.23 14.08 -5.67
N GLY A 76 6.08 14.38 -6.27
CA GLY A 76 6.01 15.27 -7.44
C GLY A 76 6.50 14.64 -8.74
N GLU A 77 6.79 13.33 -8.75
CA GLU A 77 7.09 12.61 -9.98
C GLU A 77 5.88 12.67 -10.92
N LEU A 78 6.14 12.97 -12.20
CA LEU A 78 5.11 13.08 -13.20
C LEU A 78 4.64 11.67 -13.59
N LEU A 79 3.33 11.45 -13.49
CA LEU A 79 2.72 10.22 -13.96
C LEU A 79 2.36 10.33 -15.44
N PRO A 80 2.55 9.26 -16.23
CA PRO A 80 2.03 9.21 -17.59
C PRO A 80 0.52 9.47 -17.60
N ALA A 81 0.05 10.28 -18.55
CA ALA A 81 -1.37 10.59 -18.69
C ALA A 81 -2.23 9.33 -18.84
N SER A 82 -1.70 8.30 -19.51
CA SER A 82 -2.40 7.01 -19.66
C SER A 82 -2.63 6.30 -18.33
N PHE A 83 -1.73 6.41 -17.35
CA PHE A 83 -1.90 5.79 -16.03
C PHE A 83 -3.02 6.49 -15.24
N VAL A 84 -3.07 7.82 -15.36
CA VAL A 84 -4.13 8.64 -14.76
C VAL A 84 -5.47 8.29 -15.39
N SER A 85 -5.55 8.21 -16.72
CA SER A 85 -6.76 7.81 -17.44
C SER A 85 -7.26 6.43 -17.04
N VAL A 86 -6.37 5.45 -16.90
CA VAL A 86 -6.75 4.11 -16.42
C VAL A 86 -7.29 4.17 -14.99
N ARG A 87 -6.63 4.91 -14.08
CA ARG A 87 -7.11 5.07 -12.71
C ARG A 87 -8.52 5.65 -12.67
N GLU A 88 -8.78 6.73 -13.39
CA GLU A 88 -10.10 7.36 -13.46
C GLU A 88 -11.16 6.45 -14.10
N ALA A 89 -10.76 5.61 -15.06
CA ALA A 89 -11.65 4.62 -15.65
C ALA A 89 -11.99 3.49 -14.65
N VAL A 90 -11.00 3.03 -13.88
CA VAL A 90 -11.21 2.04 -12.79
C VAL A 90 -12.14 2.61 -11.72
N GLU A 91 -11.92 3.84 -11.26
CA GLU A 91 -12.78 4.50 -10.27
C GLU A 91 -14.24 4.53 -10.74
N ARG A 92 -14.49 4.97 -11.98
CA ARG A 92 -15.86 4.97 -12.56
C ARG A 92 -16.48 3.58 -12.64
N LEU A 93 -15.70 2.55 -12.97
CA LEU A 93 -16.19 1.17 -13.03
C LEU A 93 -16.57 0.65 -11.63
N VAL A 94 -15.76 0.97 -10.61
CA VAL A 94 -16.02 0.60 -9.21
C VAL A 94 -17.26 1.32 -8.68
N GLU A 95 -17.42 2.62 -8.96
CA GLU A 95 -18.63 3.40 -8.65
C GLU A 95 -19.87 2.81 -9.34
N GLY A 96 -19.72 2.34 -10.58
CA GLY A 96 -20.74 1.60 -11.32
C GLY A 96 -20.98 0.17 -10.82
N GLY A 97 -20.30 -0.26 -9.76
CA GLY A 97 -20.48 -1.57 -9.13
C GLY A 97 -19.62 -2.70 -9.69
N LYS A 98 -18.79 -2.46 -10.71
CA LYS A 98 -17.90 -3.49 -11.26
C LYS A 98 -16.69 -3.67 -10.33
N GLN A 99 -16.60 -4.84 -9.69
CA GLN A 99 -15.56 -5.12 -8.68
C GLN A 99 -14.32 -5.85 -9.23
N HIS A 100 -14.46 -6.50 -10.38
CA HIS A 100 -13.42 -7.28 -11.04
C HIS A 100 -13.68 -7.35 -12.54
N MET A 101 -12.67 -7.77 -13.30
CA MET A 101 -12.77 -8.06 -14.72
C MET A 101 -11.76 -9.12 -15.13
N LEU A 102 -11.98 -9.75 -16.29
CA LEU A 102 -11.01 -10.66 -16.88
C LEU A 102 -9.84 -9.89 -17.49
N ILE A 103 -8.69 -10.56 -17.63
CA ILE A 103 -7.46 -9.95 -18.13
C ILE A 103 -7.63 -9.37 -19.55
N GLY A 104 -8.44 -9.99 -20.40
CA GLY A 104 -8.74 -9.46 -21.74
C GLY A 104 -9.48 -8.12 -21.68
N GLU A 105 -10.47 -7.99 -20.78
CA GLU A 105 -11.19 -6.73 -20.56
C GLU A 105 -10.24 -5.65 -20.02
N TRP A 106 -9.30 -6.04 -19.14
CA TRP A 106 -8.28 -5.15 -18.61
C TRP A 106 -7.34 -4.62 -19.69
N VAL A 107 -6.82 -5.51 -20.54
CA VAL A 107 -5.96 -5.15 -21.68
C VAL A 107 -6.69 -4.18 -22.61
N GLN A 108 -7.96 -4.43 -22.89
CA GLN A 108 -8.79 -3.55 -23.70
C GLN A 108 -8.95 -2.16 -23.06
N LEU A 109 -9.37 -2.09 -21.79
CA LEU A 109 -9.52 -0.84 -21.04
C LEU A 109 -8.23 0.00 -21.06
N CYS A 110 -7.10 -0.67 -20.81
CA CYS A 110 -5.79 -0.03 -20.83
C CYS A 110 -5.45 0.51 -22.21
N THR A 111 -5.73 -0.26 -23.26
CA THR A 111 -5.49 0.16 -24.65
C THR A 111 -6.34 1.38 -25.03
N GLU A 112 -7.62 1.41 -24.62
CA GLU A 112 -8.52 2.56 -24.80
C GLU A 112 -7.99 3.82 -24.07
N CYS A 113 -7.32 3.62 -22.92
CA CYS A 113 -6.64 4.68 -22.17
C CYS A 113 -5.21 4.98 -22.67
N GLN A 114 -4.83 4.47 -23.85
CA GLN A 114 -3.49 4.64 -24.45
C GLN A 114 -2.34 4.04 -23.62
N MET A 115 -2.61 3.04 -22.78
CA MET A 115 -1.62 2.23 -22.06
C MET A 115 -1.44 0.89 -22.77
N ASN A 116 -0.50 0.82 -23.72
CA ASN A 116 -0.31 -0.34 -24.60
C ASN A 116 1.16 -0.82 -24.66
N GLY A 117 1.39 -1.97 -25.29
CA GLY A 117 2.73 -2.53 -25.47
C GLY A 117 3.46 -2.74 -24.13
N PRO A 118 4.76 -2.37 -24.03
CA PRO A 118 5.51 -2.48 -22.78
C PRO A 118 4.93 -1.68 -21.61
N MET A 119 4.22 -0.57 -21.88
CA MET A 119 3.61 0.26 -20.84
C MET A 119 2.46 -0.45 -20.12
N LEU A 120 1.84 -1.45 -20.76
CA LEU A 120 0.75 -2.22 -20.14
C LEU A 120 1.26 -2.99 -18.91
N ALA A 121 2.41 -3.67 -19.04
CA ALA A 121 3.03 -4.41 -17.96
C ALA A 121 3.45 -3.47 -16.81
N VAL A 122 4.20 -2.42 -17.13
CA VAL A 122 4.70 -1.44 -16.16
C VAL A 122 3.54 -0.72 -15.45
N GLY A 123 2.54 -0.28 -16.21
CA GLY A 123 1.38 0.42 -15.67
C GLY A 123 0.50 -0.47 -14.82
N THR A 124 0.27 -1.72 -15.23
CA THR A 124 -0.48 -2.68 -14.40
C THR A 124 0.25 -2.96 -13.09
N GLN A 125 1.58 -3.14 -13.13
CA GLN A 125 2.37 -3.31 -11.91
C GLN A 125 2.33 -2.06 -11.02
N TYR A 126 2.47 -0.87 -11.59
CA TYR A 126 2.34 0.38 -10.84
C TYR A 126 0.97 0.52 -10.17
N LEU A 127 -0.12 0.26 -10.90
CA LEU A 127 -1.49 0.33 -10.38
C LEU A 127 -1.75 -0.76 -9.32
N HIS A 128 -1.08 -1.91 -9.45
CA HIS A 128 -1.06 -2.93 -8.41
C HIS A 128 -0.35 -2.42 -7.14
N GLU A 129 0.88 -1.96 -7.25
CA GLU A 129 1.68 -1.52 -6.09
C GLU A 129 1.04 -0.34 -5.36
N THR A 130 0.37 0.56 -6.08
CA THR A 130 -0.30 1.75 -5.52
C THR A 130 -1.69 1.50 -4.96
N GLY A 131 -2.25 0.30 -5.12
CA GLY A 131 -3.55 -0.02 -4.51
C GLY A 131 -4.76 0.18 -5.42
N ILE A 132 -4.59 0.71 -6.62
CA ILE A 132 -5.70 1.00 -7.54
C ILE A 132 -6.34 -0.29 -8.05
N VAL A 133 -5.54 -1.31 -8.34
CA VAL A 133 -6.03 -2.66 -8.71
C VAL A 133 -5.28 -3.74 -7.96
N ARG A 134 -5.78 -4.97 -8.00
CA ARG A 134 -5.04 -6.17 -7.57
C ARG A 134 -5.00 -7.18 -8.71
N PHE A 135 -3.79 -7.56 -9.07
CA PHE A 135 -3.50 -8.52 -10.12
C PHE A 135 -2.48 -9.50 -9.53
N PHE A 136 -2.79 -10.79 -9.61
CA PHE A 136 -1.94 -11.86 -9.06
C PHE A 136 -1.46 -12.83 -10.14
N GLY A 137 -1.71 -12.50 -11.41
CA GLY A 137 -1.19 -13.25 -12.54
C GLY A 137 0.25 -12.87 -12.86
N ASP A 138 0.82 -13.55 -13.86
CA ASP A 138 2.13 -13.19 -14.40
C ASP A 138 1.99 -11.97 -15.33
N VAL A 139 2.67 -10.88 -14.99
CA VAL A 139 2.68 -9.62 -15.75
C VAL A 139 3.20 -9.84 -17.18
N SER A 140 4.03 -10.86 -17.42
CA SER A 140 4.51 -11.20 -18.77
C SER A 140 3.37 -11.59 -19.72
N THR A 141 2.25 -12.12 -19.18
CA THR A 141 1.08 -12.52 -19.97
C THR A 141 0.30 -11.35 -20.55
N LEU A 142 0.46 -10.14 -19.98
CA LEU A 142 -0.13 -8.91 -20.52
C LEU A 142 0.47 -8.54 -21.88
N ALA A 143 1.77 -8.74 -22.06
CA ALA A 143 2.46 -8.45 -23.32
C ALA A 143 2.01 -9.38 -24.46
N ALA A 144 1.50 -10.56 -24.14
CA ALA A 144 0.94 -11.52 -25.09
C ALA A 144 -0.55 -11.26 -25.41
N GLY A 145 -1.12 -10.14 -24.94
CA GLY A 145 -2.51 -9.77 -25.20
C GLY A 145 -3.53 -10.34 -24.20
N GLY A 146 -3.07 -11.01 -23.14
CA GLY A 146 -3.94 -11.57 -22.10
C GLY A 146 -4.79 -12.74 -22.60
N SER A 147 -4.36 -13.96 -22.31
CA SER A 147 -5.15 -15.16 -22.62
C SER A 147 -5.26 -16.03 -21.37
N GLY A 148 -6.46 -16.10 -20.79
CA GLY A 148 -6.79 -16.99 -19.68
C GLY A 148 -7.82 -16.42 -18.71
N ASP A 149 -8.26 -17.26 -17.76
CA ASP A 149 -9.23 -16.92 -16.72
C ASP A 149 -8.65 -16.04 -15.59
N THR A 150 -7.59 -15.28 -15.91
CA THR A 150 -6.93 -14.43 -14.92
C THR A 150 -7.79 -13.21 -14.64
N VAL A 151 -8.03 -12.96 -13.36
CA VAL A 151 -8.89 -11.87 -12.88
C VAL A 151 -8.05 -10.70 -12.41
N VAL A 152 -8.45 -9.50 -12.82
CA VAL A 152 -7.99 -8.23 -12.26
C VAL A 152 -9.09 -7.71 -11.34
N TYR A 153 -8.77 -7.53 -10.06
CA TYR A 153 -9.70 -6.96 -9.08
C TYR A 153 -9.55 -5.44 -9.06
N LEU A 154 -10.67 -4.75 -9.19
CA LEU A 154 -10.73 -3.28 -9.25
C LEU A 154 -10.93 -2.66 -7.86
N SER A 155 -11.43 -3.44 -6.91
CA SER A 155 -11.73 -2.98 -5.56
C SER A 155 -11.08 -3.87 -4.51
N ALA A 156 -10.08 -3.32 -3.82
CA ALA A 156 -9.47 -3.98 -2.67
C ALA A 156 -10.48 -4.14 -1.51
N GLU A 157 -11.42 -3.21 -1.36
CA GLU A 157 -12.47 -3.27 -0.34
C GLU A 157 -13.40 -4.47 -0.56
N PHE A 158 -13.78 -4.74 -1.81
CA PHE A 158 -14.57 -5.92 -2.15
C PHE A 158 -13.84 -7.20 -1.79
N MET A 159 -12.57 -7.34 -2.16
CA MET A 159 -11.76 -8.50 -1.80
C MET A 159 -11.69 -8.70 -0.28
N VAL A 160 -11.43 -7.64 0.47
CA VAL A 160 -11.37 -7.67 1.93
C VAL A 160 -12.73 -8.09 2.51
N SER A 161 -13.83 -7.61 1.93
CA SER A 161 -15.18 -7.94 2.37
C SER A 161 -15.53 -9.41 2.12
N VAL A 162 -15.17 -9.96 0.95
CA VAL A 162 -15.32 -11.40 0.65
C VAL A 162 -14.51 -12.23 1.64
N MET A 163 -13.25 -11.90 1.86
CA MET A 163 -12.38 -12.63 2.81
C MET A 163 -12.90 -12.56 4.24
N LYS A 164 -13.36 -11.39 4.69
CA LYS A 164 -14.02 -11.25 5.99
C LYS A 164 -15.27 -12.12 6.09
N GLY A 165 -16.08 -12.19 5.02
CA GLY A 165 -17.25 -13.06 4.96
C GLY A 165 -16.89 -14.53 5.13
N LEU A 166 -15.89 -15.02 4.39
CA LEU A 166 -15.41 -16.40 4.49
C LEU A 166 -14.92 -16.74 5.91
N VAL A 167 -14.05 -15.91 6.49
CA VAL A 167 -13.50 -16.12 7.84
C VAL A 167 -14.61 -16.10 8.91
N ARG A 168 -15.66 -15.29 8.72
CA ARG A 168 -16.80 -15.24 9.65
C ARG A 168 -17.68 -16.48 9.54
N HIS A 169 -17.92 -16.98 8.33
CA HIS A 169 -18.68 -18.22 8.12
C HIS A 169 -17.97 -19.43 8.71
N ASP A 170 -16.64 -19.52 8.56
CA ASP A 170 -15.84 -20.61 9.12
C ASP A 170 -15.90 -20.63 10.67
N ARG A 171 -15.97 -19.45 11.29
CA ARG A 171 -16.17 -19.30 12.75
C ARG A 171 -17.58 -19.58 13.25
N GLN A 172 -18.57 -19.67 12.36
CA GLN A 172 -19.96 -20.02 12.69
C GLN A 172 -20.30 -21.48 12.34
N GLY A 173 -19.31 -22.28 11.92
CA GLY A 173 -19.46 -23.73 11.84
C GLY A 173 -19.79 -24.34 13.21
N PRO A 174 -20.58 -25.42 13.27
CA PRO A 174 -20.91 -26.07 14.53
C PRO A 174 -19.62 -26.52 15.27
N PRO A 175 -19.57 -26.43 16.61
CA PRO A 175 -18.40 -26.85 17.37
C PRO A 175 -18.25 -28.38 17.22
N GLY A 176 -17.21 -28.84 16.52
CA GLY A 176 -16.94 -30.29 16.42
C GLY A 176 -16.12 -30.80 15.22
N PHE A 177 -15.55 -29.94 14.38
CA PHE A 177 -14.69 -30.37 13.27
C PHE A 177 -13.23 -29.92 13.43
N PHE A 178 -12.64 -30.15 14.60
CA PHE A 178 -11.20 -30.34 14.80
C PHE A 178 -11.00 -31.28 15.99
#